data_AF-A0A5E4LQX6-F1
#
_entry.id   AF-A0A5E4LQX6-F1
#
_cell.length_a   1.000
_cell.length_b   1.000
_cell.length_c   1.000
_cell.angle_alpha   90.00
_cell.angle_beta   90.00
_cell.angle_gamma   90.00
#
_symmetry.space_group_name_H-M   'P 1'
#
loop_
_entity.id
_entity.type
_entity.pdbx_description
1 polymer ?
#
loop_
_entity_poly.entity_id
_entity_poly.type
_entity_poly.pdbx_seq_one_letter_code
_entity_poly.pdbx_strand_id
1 'polypeptide(L)'
;MRTNLLTTGSIDSFYFAEAYTNEIAYNLSVFTGRMEETAIGVGAVSSTITYCQILGSTAGFSIASCKYLGATQGTLGVALTALSSATIAMQAQWLLLEAAKQIFVLLFPVGVLLRTIKFTRAVGGAMMAVAIGLYIVYPLMVMADYSMVAKMIFVPTLKPPNPPVLPPYATISIPPAPTSFNGVCSGDVAYRNMLTNRHQFIEPMAYWVIIVSILLPVMNLLVTLTFIRWFASFLGSEIEVSQLARVV
;
A
#
# COMPACT_ATOMS: atom_id res chain seq x y z
N MET A 1 1.72 6.23 18.75
CA MET A 1 2.87 7.11 18.39
C MET A 1 2.48 8.55 18.02
N ARG A 2 1.20 8.94 17.95
CA ARG A 2 0.75 10.23 17.40
C ARG A 2 1.01 11.52 18.20
N THR A 3 1.48 11.48 19.45
CA THR A 3 1.50 12.69 20.30
C THR A 3 2.89 13.23 20.67
N ASN A 4 3.98 12.52 20.37
CA ASN A 4 5.31 12.92 20.88
C ASN A 4 6.26 13.49 19.82
N LEU A 5 5.87 13.53 18.54
CA LEU A 5 6.74 14.07 17.47
C LEU A 5 6.76 15.61 17.45
N LEU A 6 5.72 16.29 17.91
CA LEU A 6 5.60 17.75 17.81
C LEU A 6 6.38 18.53 18.89
N THR A 7 7.02 17.86 19.85
CA THR A 7 7.66 18.53 21.00
C THR A 7 9.17 18.74 20.86
N THR A 8 9.82 18.26 19.81
CA THR A 8 11.26 18.47 19.60
C THR A 8 11.50 19.35 18.38
N GLY A 9 12.02 20.56 18.63
CA GLY A 9 12.41 21.51 17.59
C GLY A 9 13.33 20.87 16.55
N SER A 10 13.01 21.11 15.27
CA SER A 10 13.60 20.51 14.06
C SER A 10 13.60 18.98 14.02
N ILE A 11 12.46 18.40 13.65
CA ILE A 11 12.43 17.00 13.21
C ILE A 11 13.12 16.93 11.85
N ASP A 12 14.13 16.07 11.74
CA ASP A 12 14.74 15.73 10.47
C ASP A 12 13.66 15.24 9.50
N SER A 13 13.53 15.93 8.35
CA SER A 13 12.54 15.61 7.32
C SER A 13 12.58 14.14 6.90
N PHE A 14 13.77 13.55 6.95
CA PHE A 14 13.98 12.16 6.60
C PHE A 14 13.34 11.20 7.61
N TYR A 15 13.59 11.44 8.90
CA TYR A 15 13.07 10.61 9.97
C TYR A 15 11.54 10.63 9.99
N PHE A 16 10.95 11.79 9.74
CA PHE A 16 9.50 11.92 9.62
C PHE A 16 8.94 11.16 8.42
N ALA A 17 9.55 11.31 7.23
CA ALA A 17 9.10 10.61 6.03
C ALA A 17 9.19 9.08 6.19
N GLU A 18 10.24 8.60 6.85
CA GLU A 18 10.45 7.18 7.16
C GLU A 18 9.39 6.66 8.15
N ALA A 19 9.14 7.39 9.24
CA ALA A 19 8.12 7.02 10.21
C ALA A 19 6.71 7.01 9.59
N TYR A 20 6.40 8.00 8.75
CA TYR A 20 5.12 8.11 8.06
C TYR A 20 4.86 6.95 7.09
N THR A 21 5.84 6.64 6.23
CA THR A 21 5.70 5.54 5.25
C THR A 21 5.60 4.19 5.94
N ASN A 22 6.35 3.97 7.02
CA ASN A 22 6.26 2.74 7.81
C ASN A 22 4.90 2.60 8.53
N GLU A 23 4.35 3.69 9.10
CA GLU A 23 3.01 3.67 9.71
C GLU A 23 1.93 3.29 8.69
N ILE A 24 2.01 3.82 7.47
CA ILE A 24 1.06 3.47 6.40
C ILE A 24 1.22 2.00 5.98
N ALA A 25 2.45 1.54 5.75
CA ALA A 25 2.73 0.16 5.38
C ALA A 25 2.23 -0.83 6.44
N TYR A 26 2.45 -0.52 7.72
CA TYR A 26 1.94 -1.31 8.84
C TYR A 26 0.40 -1.36 8.85
N ASN A 27 -0.27 -0.21 8.72
CA ASN A 27 -1.74 -0.19 8.69
C ASN A 27 -2.33 -0.98 7.52
N LEU A 28 -1.72 -0.88 6.32
CA LEU A 28 -2.12 -1.64 5.14
C LEU A 28 -1.91 -3.14 5.32
N SER A 29 -0.79 -3.57 5.92
CA SER A 29 -0.53 -5.00 6.17
C SER A 29 -1.51 -5.60 7.19
N VAL A 30 -1.81 -4.89 8.28
CA VAL A 30 -2.84 -5.31 9.26
C VAL A 30 -4.22 -5.41 8.59
N PHE A 31 -4.55 -4.46 7.73
CA PHE A 31 -5.81 -4.49 6.98
C PHE A 31 -5.87 -5.68 6.01
N THR A 32 -4.77 -5.94 5.31
CA THR A 32 -4.64 -7.09 4.40
C THR A 32 -4.82 -8.40 5.14
N GLY A 33 -4.19 -8.59 6.30
CA GLY A 33 -4.34 -9.79 7.12
C GLY A 33 -5.78 -10.04 7.56
N ARG A 34 -6.50 -9.00 7.98
CA ARG A 34 -7.94 -9.13 8.34
C ARG A 34 -8.82 -9.53 7.15
N MET A 35 -8.50 -9.03 5.96
CA MET A 35 -9.20 -9.40 4.73
C MET A 35 -8.88 -10.83 4.30
N GLU A 36 -7.66 -11.30 4.51
CA GLU A 36 -7.23 -12.66 4.21
C GLU A 36 -7.93 -13.67 5.12
N GLU A 37 -8.01 -13.41 6.42
CA GLU A 37 -8.78 -14.22 7.37
C GLU A 37 -10.25 -14.33 6.95
N THR A 38 -10.85 -13.21 6.52
CA THR A 38 -12.23 -13.19 6.01
C THR A 38 -12.36 -14.00 4.74
N ALA A 39 -11.38 -13.94 3.84
CA ALA A 39 -11.37 -14.70 2.59
C ALA A 39 -11.25 -16.20 2.80
N ILE A 40 -10.41 -16.63 3.74
CA ILE A 40 -10.30 -18.04 4.14
C ILE A 40 -11.64 -18.54 4.70
N GLY A 41 -12.30 -17.74 5.55
CA GLY A 41 -13.63 -18.06 6.09
C GLY A 41 -14.69 -18.22 4.99
N VAL A 42 -14.79 -17.26 4.07
CA VAL A 42 -15.73 -17.32 2.94
C VAL A 42 -15.43 -18.50 2.02
N GLY A 43 -14.15 -18.77 1.75
CA GLY A 43 -13.71 -19.89 0.92
C GLY A 43 -14.06 -21.26 1.52
N ALA A 44 -13.90 -21.41 2.84
CA ALA A 44 -14.27 -22.64 3.55
C ALA A 44 -15.79 -22.90 3.49
N VAL A 45 -16.61 -21.87 3.64
CA VAL A 45 -18.08 -22.02 3.55
C VAL A 45 -18.53 -22.28 2.10
N SER A 46 -17.93 -21.60 1.13
CA SER A 46 -18.22 -21.76 -0.30
C SER A 46 -17.99 -23.20 -0.79
N SER A 47 -16.91 -23.85 -0.33
CA SER A 47 -16.58 -25.22 -0.72
C SER A 47 -17.60 -26.24 -0.20
N THR A 48 -18.12 -26.05 1.03
CA THR A 48 -19.16 -26.92 1.60
C THR A 48 -20.47 -26.85 0.82
N ILE A 49 -20.87 -25.66 0.35
CA ILE A 49 -22.09 -25.47 -0.44
C ILE A 49 -21.99 -26.21 -1.79
N THR A 50 -20.83 -26.12 -2.44
CA THR A 50 -20.59 -26.78 -3.73
C THR A 50 -20.69 -28.30 -3.57
N TYR A 51 -20.13 -28.85 -2.49
CA TYR A 51 -20.24 -30.27 -2.17
C TYR A 51 -21.71 -30.71 -1.95
N CYS A 52 -22.48 -29.93 -1.17
CA CYS A 52 -23.89 -30.20 -0.94
C CYS A 52 -24.75 -30.11 -2.21
N GLN A 53 -24.43 -29.23 -3.15
CA GLN A 53 -25.13 -29.16 -4.45
C GLN A 53 -24.90 -30.42 -5.30
N ILE A 54 -23.66 -30.92 -5.36
CA ILE A 54 -23.30 -32.08 -6.18
C ILE A 54 -23.96 -33.36 -5.66
N LEU A 55 -24.01 -33.54 -4.34
CA LEU A 55 -24.67 -34.70 -3.75
C LEU A 55 -26.20 -34.57 -3.73
N GLY A 56 -26.71 -33.36 -3.45
CA GLY A 56 -28.15 -33.09 -3.34
C GLY A 56 -28.89 -33.02 -4.69
N SER A 57 -28.19 -32.88 -5.81
CA SER A 57 -28.82 -32.84 -7.14
C SER A 57 -29.43 -34.18 -7.58
N THR A 58 -29.14 -35.28 -6.87
CA THR A 58 -29.77 -36.58 -7.13
C THR A 58 -31.27 -36.61 -6.78
N ALA A 59 -31.79 -35.64 -6.02
CA ALA A 59 -33.21 -35.55 -5.64
C ALA A 59 -34.01 -34.47 -6.41
N GLY A 60 -33.46 -33.87 -7.47
CA GLY A 60 -34.21 -33.01 -8.41
C GLY A 60 -34.51 -31.57 -7.96
N PHE A 61 -34.38 -31.23 -6.68
CA PHE A 61 -34.51 -29.85 -6.18
C PHE A 61 -33.45 -29.53 -5.13
N SER A 62 -32.51 -28.63 -5.46
CA SER A 62 -31.54 -28.10 -4.50
C SER A 62 -31.77 -26.59 -4.33
N ILE A 63 -32.36 -26.20 -3.20
CA ILE A 63 -32.36 -24.80 -2.76
C ILE A 63 -30.98 -24.54 -2.16
N ALA A 64 -30.07 -24.05 -2.98
CA ALA A 64 -28.75 -23.67 -2.52
C ALA A 64 -28.81 -22.31 -1.83
N SER A 65 -29.15 -22.34 -0.54
CA SER A 65 -28.86 -21.24 0.37
C SER A 65 -27.36 -20.91 0.24
N CYS A 66 -27.02 -19.62 0.10
CA CYS A 66 -25.63 -19.14 0.03
C CYS A 66 -24.90 -19.17 -1.34
N LYS A 67 -25.62 -19.31 -2.48
CA LYS A 67 -25.01 -19.11 -3.83
C LYS A 67 -24.30 -17.77 -4.03
N TYR A 68 -24.70 -16.74 -3.29
CA TYR A 68 -24.08 -15.41 -3.38
C TYR A 68 -22.63 -15.41 -2.86
N LEU A 69 -22.24 -16.32 -1.95
CA LEU A 69 -20.86 -16.41 -1.45
C LEU A 69 -19.85 -16.66 -2.59
N GLY A 70 -20.21 -17.53 -3.54
CA GLY A 70 -19.34 -17.83 -4.69
C GLY A 70 -19.03 -16.60 -5.55
N ALA A 71 -20.04 -15.75 -5.78
CA ALA A 71 -19.83 -14.49 -6.52
C ALA A 71 -18.92 -13.52 -5.75
N THR A 72 -18.98 -13.54 -4.42
CA THR A 72 -18.22 -12.62 -3.56
C THR A 72 -16.75 -13.02 -3.40
N GLN A 73 -16.44 -14.31 -3.53
CA GLN A 73 -15.06 -14.81 -3.49
C GLN A 73 -14.19 -14.16 -4.59
N GLY A 74 -14.75 -13.97 -5.79
CA GLY A 74 -14.06 -13.28 -6.88
C GLY A 74 -13.74 -11.82 -6.53
N THR A 75 -14.73 -11.07 -6.03
CA THR A 75 -14.52 -9.66 -5.65
C THR A 75 -13.53 -9.48 -4.49
N LEU A 76 -13.57 -10.40 -3.52
CA LEU A 76 -12.67 -10.35 -2.36
C LEU A 76 -11.23 -10.66 -2.76
N GLY A 77 -11.02 -11.61 -3.68
CA GLY A 77 -9.69 -11.90 -4.25
C GLY A 77 -9.09 -10.70 -4.99
N VAL A 78 -9.89 -9.97 -5.77
CA VAL A 78 -9.44 -8.74 -6.43
C VAL A 78 -9.07 -7.66 -5.41
N ALA A 79 -9.89 -7.47 -4.37
CA ALA A 79 -9.62 -6.51 -3.30
C ALA A 79 -8.32 -6.85 -2.54
N LEU A 80 -8.08 -8.13 -2.24
CA LEU A 80 -6.84 -8.61 -1.61
C LEU A 80 -5.62 -8.35 -2.48
N THR A 81 -5.73 -8.58 -3.79
CA THR A 81 -4.64 -8.31 -4.74
C THR A 81 -4.32 -6.82 -4.84
N ALA A 82 -5.35 -5.97 -4.77
CA ALA A 82 -5.17 -4.52 -4.75
C ALA A 82 -4.51 -4.04 -3.46
N LEU A 83 -4.87 -4.60 -2.30
CA LEU A 83 -4.25 -4.29 -1.01
C LEU A 83 -2.80 -4.78 -0.90
N SER A 84 -2.52 -5.98 -1.40
CA SER A 84 -1.17 -6.54 -1.36
C SER A 84 -0.23 -5.72 -2.25
N SER A 85 -0.66 -5.35 -3.46
CA SER A 85 0.10 -4.44 -4.32
C SER A 85 0.31 -3.05 -3.69
N ALA A 86 -0.71 -2.50 -3.03
CA ALA A 86 -0.59 -1.26 -2.26
C ALA A 86 0.47 -1.34 -1.14
N THR A 87 0.49 -2.47 -0.41
CA THR A 87 1.45 -2.71 0.67
C THR A 87 2.88 -2.81 0.12
N ILE A 88 3.07 -3.52 -1.00
CA ILE A 88 4.38 -3.63 -1.67
C ILE A 88 4.86 -2.27 -2.17
N ALA A 89 3.97 -1.46 -2.76
CA ALA A 89 4.31 -0.12 -3.22
C ALA A 89 4.79 0.77 -2.06
N MET A 90 4.10 0.74 -0.93
CA MET A 90 4.48 1.47 0.28
C MET A 90 5.81 0.99 0.87
N GLN A 91 6.02 -0.33 0.91
CA GLN A 91 7.29 -0.90 1.34
C GLN A 91 8.44 -0.48 0.42
N ALA A 92 8.21 -0.39 -0.89
CA ALA A 92 9.19 0.07 -1.86
C ALA A 92 9.56 1.55 -1.64
N GLN A 93 8.62 2.42 -1.26
CA GLN A 93 8.92 3.81 -0.90
C GLN A 93 9.79 3.93 0.35
N TRP A 94 9.48 3.14 1.38
CA TRP A 94 10.30 3.09 2.59
C TRP A 94 11.73 2.61 2.27
N LEU A 95 11.86 1.55 1.46
CA LEU A 95 13.16 1.08 0.99
C LEU A 95 13.90 2.13 0.16
N LEU A 96 13.19 2.88 -0.69
CA LEU A 96 13.78 3.95 -1.49
C LEU A 96 14.32 5.08 -0.62
N LEU A 97 13.63 5.43 0.47
CA LEU A 97 14.16 6.36 1.48
C LEU A 97 15.44 5.80 2.11
N GLU A 98 15.42 4.58 2.62
CA GLU A 98 16.63 3.99 3.23
C GLU A 98 17.81 3.94 2.23
N ALA A 99 17.54 3.55 0.98
CA ALA A 99 18.51 3.57 -0.10
C ALA A 99 19.01 4.98 -0.43
N ALA A 100 18.15 6.00 -0.40
CA ALA A 100 18.55 7.38 -0.70
C ALA A 100 19.62 7.92 0.26
N LYS A 101 19.57 7.54 1.55
CA LYS A 101 20.62 7.86 2.52
C LYS A 101 21.97 7.27 2.11
N GLN A 102 21.99 5.98 1.77
CA GLN A 102 23.22 5.27 1.38
C GLN A 102 23.75 5.77 0.03
N ILE A 103 22.85 5.96 -0.94
CA ILE A 103 23.17 6.49 -2.26
C ILE A 103 23.76 7.90 -2.14
N PHE A 104 23.24 8.76 -1.26
CA PHE A 104 23.80 10.10 -1.10
C PHE A 104 25.27 10.06 -0.65
N VAL A 105 25.59 9.25 0.37
CA VAL A 105 26.95 9.10 0.90
C VAL A 105 27.93 8.58 -0.16
N LEU A 106 27.48 7.66 -1.03
CA LEU A 106 28.32 7.06 -2.07
C LEU A 106 28.38 7.90 -3.35
N LEU A 107 27.23 8.29 -3.87
CA LEU A 107 27.05 8.87 -5.21
C LEU A 107 27.52 10.33 -5.27
N PHE A 108 27.38 11.08 -4.17
CA PHE A 108 27.81 12.47 -4.11
C PHE A 108 29.33 12.64 -4.31
N PRO A 109 30.23 12.00 -3.52
CA PRO A 109 31.67 12.13 -3.73
C PRO A 109 32.12 11.54 -5.08
N VAL A 110 31.52 10.43 -5.52
CA VAL A 110 31.80 9.86 -6.85
C VAL A 110 31.43 10.85 -7.96
N GLY A 111 30.28 11.52 -7.85
CA GLY A 111 29.88 12.58 -8.78
C GLY A 111 30.88 13.74 -8.83
N VAL A 112 31.40 14.16 -7.67
CA VAL A 112 32.44 15.20 -7.57
C VAL A 112 33.74 14.77 -8.24
N LEU A 113 34.20 13.54 -8.00
CA LEU A 113 35.39 13.00 -8.63
C LEU A 113 35.23 12.92 -10.16
N LEU A 114 34.10 12.38 -10.64
CA LEU A 114 33.82 12.28 -12.08
C LEU A 114 33.74 13.64 -12.78
N ARG A 115 33.44 14.71 -12.06
CA ARG A 115 33.45 16.07 -12.60
C ARG A 115 34.85 16.59 -12.92
N THR A 116 35.90 16.03 -12.30
CA THR A 116 37.30 16.44 -12.54
C THR A 116 37.85 15.91 -13.86
N ILE A 117 37.29 14.81 -14.40
CA ILE A 117 37.72 14.20 -15.65
C ILE A 117 36.89 14.79 -16.81
N LYS A 118 37.56 15.34 -17.83
CA LYS A 118 36.91 16.02 -18.96
C LYS A 118 35.85 15.16 -19.66
N PHE A 119 36.10 13.86 -19.79
CA PHE A 119 35.21 12.92 -20.49
C PHE A 119 33.96 12.53 -19.68
N THR A 120 34.06 12.43 -18.35
CA THR A 120 32.94 12.00 -17.48
C THR A 120 32.20 13.17 -16.82
N ARG A 121 32.52 14.41 -17.20
CA ARG A 121 31.97 15.62 -16.58
C ARG A 121 30.43 15.66 -16.61
N ALA A 122 29.81 15.20 -17.70
CA ALA A 122 28.36 15.13 -17.82
C ALA A 122 27.74 14.09 -16.87
N VAL A 123 28.34 12.89 -16.80
CA VAL A 123 27.89 11.82 -15.88
C VAL A 123 28.01 12.26 -14.42
N GLY A 124 29.10 12.95 -14.06
CA GLY A 124 29.30 13.49 -12.71
C GLY A 124 28.20 14.48 -12.30
N GLY A 125 27.78 15.36 -13.22
CA GLY A 125 26.66 16.28 -12.98
C GLY A 125 25.33 15.54 -12.76
N ALA A 126 25.04 14.53 -13.58
CA ALA A 126 23.84 13.71 -13.43
C ALA A 126 23.83 12.93 -12.09
N MET A 127 24.96 12.35 -11.69
CA MET A 127 25.10 11.65 -10.40
C MET A 127 24.89 12.58 -9.20
N MET A 128 25.46 13.80 -9.22
CA MET A 128 25.20 14.81 -8.19
C MET A 128 23.71 15.17 -8.12
N ALA A 129 23.05 15.35 -9.27
CA ALA A 129 21.64 15.70 -9.34
C ALA A 129 20.74 14.60 -8.76
N VAL A 130 21.02 13.33 -9.09
CA VAL A 130 20.30 12.18 -8.53
C VAL A 130 20.49 12.12 -7.01
N ALA A 131 21.72 12.27 -6.52
CA ALA A 131 22.00 12.24 -5.09
C ALA A 131 21.22 13.33 -4.34
N ILE A 132 21.26 14.58 -4.83
CA ILE A 132 20.59 15.72 -4.21
C ILE A 132 19.06 15.60 -4.32
N GLY A 133 18.54 15.19 -5.48
CA GLY A 133 17.10 15.04 -5.70
C GLY A 133 16.48 13.96 -4.82
N LEU A 134 17.11 12.78 -4.73
CA LEU A 134 16.63 11.70 -3.87
C LEU A 134 16.80 12.02 -2.38
N TYR A 135 17.87 12.72 -1.98
CA TYR A 135 18.12 13.01 -0.57
C TYR A 135 17.29 14.18 -0.03
N ILE A 136 17.06 15.23 -0.83
CA ILE A 136 16.37 16.44 -0.37
C ILE A 136 14.92 16.49 -0.86
N VAL A 137 14.71 16.33 -2.17
CA VAL A 137 13.39 16.58 -2.78
C VAL A 137 12.42 15.45 -2.50
N TYR A 138 12.85 14.20 -2.58
CA TYR A 138 11.97 13.05 -2.33
C TYR A 138 11.34 13.06 -0.91
N PRO A 139 12.09 13.15 0.20
CA PRO A 139 11.48 13.19 1.54
C PRO A 139 10.60 14.44 1.74
N LEU A 140 10.96 15.57 1.13
CA LEU A 140 10.13 16.79 1.18
C LEU A 140 8.78 16.57 0.49
N MET A 141 8.74 15.87 -0.64
CA MET A 141 7.49 15.49 -1.31
C MET A 141 6.63 14.55 -0.46
N VAL A 142 7.25 13.58 0.23
CA VAL A 142 6.53 12.71 1.19
C VAL A 142 5.92 13.52 2.35
N MET A 143 6.61 14.56 2.83
CA MET A 143 6.04 15.49 3.82
C MET A 143 4.88 16.31 3.26
N ALA A 144 4.98 16.74 2.00
CA ALA A 144 3.90 17.46 1.32
C ALA A 144 2.65 16.58 1.21
N ASP A 145 2.81 15.30 0.84
CA ASP A 145 1.72 14.32 0.79
C ASP A 145 1.05 14.16 2.15
N TYR A 146 1.82 14.04 3.23
CA TYR A 146 1.27 13.98 4.58
C TYR A 146 0.35 15.18 4.85
N SER A 147 0.75 16.39 4.45
CA SER A 147 -0.06 17.59 4.65
C SER A 147 -1.36 17.60 3.84
N MET A 148 -1.36 16.97 2.65
CA MET A 148 -2.53 16.83 1.79
C MET A 148 -3.50 15.78 2.36
N VAL A 149 -2.94 14.64 2.77
CA VAL A 149 -3.68 13.48 3.27
C VAL A 149 -4.24 13.74 4.67
N ALA A 150 -3.49 14.40 5.55
CA ALA A 150 -3.93 14.70 6.91
C ALA A 150 -5.28 15.46 6.91
N LYS A 151 -5.46 16.42 6.00
CA LYS A 151 -6.70 17.20 5.90
C LYS A 151 -7.90 16.37 5.41
N MET A 152 -7.66 15.30 4.66
CA MET A 152 -8.71 14.40 4.15
C MET A 152 -9.02 13.23 5.10
N ILE A 153 -8.03 12.77 5.87
CA ILE A 153 -8.18 11.63 6.80
C ILE A 153 -8.86 12.04 8.12
N PHE A 154 -8.69 13.29 8.59
CA PHE A 154 -9.32 13.75 9.84
C PHE A 154 -10.78 14.21 9.65
N VAL A 155 -11.57 13.46 8.88
CA VAL A 155 -13.02 13.40 9.12
C VAL A 155 -13.18 12.72 10.48
N PRO A 156 -13.84 13.38 11.44
CA PRO A 156 -13.83 12.95 12.83
C PRO A 156 -14.57 11.62 13.02
N THR A 157 -14.05 10.81 13.95
CA THR A 157 -14.72 9.69 14.65
C THR A 157 -14.66 8.26 14.07
N LEU A 158 -13.46 7.68 14.08
CA LEU A 158 -13.31 6.45 14.85
C LEU A 158 -12.52 6.80 16.11
N LYS A 159 -13.21 7.37 17.11
CA LYS A 159 -12.79 7.14 18.50
C LYS A 159 -12.74 5.62 18.59
N PRO A 160 -11.59 4.98 18.84
CA PRO A 160 -11.57 3.54 18.99
C PRO A 160 -12.63 3.22 20.04
N PRO A 161 -13.64 2.40 19.75
CA PRO A 161 -14.46 1.89 20.83
C PRO A 161 -13.49 1.25 21.82
N ASN A 162 -13.47 1.76 23.05
CA ASN A 162 -12.90 1.04 24.17
C ASN A 162 -13.34 -0.44 24.08
N PRO A 163 -12.53 -1.37 24.62
CA PRO A 163 -11.28 -1.91 24.07
C PRO A 163 -11.47 -2.61 22.70
N PRO A 164 -10.40 -3.11 22.03
CA PRO A 164 -10.53 -3.91 20.82
C PRO A 164 -11.48 -5.09 21.07
N VAL A 165 -12.70 -4.99 20.55
CA VAL A 165 -13.52 -6.17 20.30
C VAL A 165 -12.78 -6.90 19.20
N LEU A 166 -11.93 -7.85 19.60
CA LEU A 166 -11.45 -8.87 18.68
C LEU A 166 -12.69 -9.46 18.04
N PRO A 167 -12.81 -9.44 16.70
CA PRO A 167 -13.85 -10.23 16.06
C PRO A 167 -13.69 -11.68 16.57
N PRO A 168 -14.76 -12.31 17.09
CA PRO A 168 -14.68 -13.64 17.70
C PRO A 168 -14.49 -14.72 16.63
N TYR A 169 -13.32 -14.77 16.01
CA TYR A 169 -12.85 -15.81 15.09
C TYR A 169 -11.34 -15.94 15.35
N ALA A 170 -10.68 -17.08 15.50
CA ALA A 170 -11.05 -18.47 15.31
C ALA A 170 -10.15 -19.34 16.20
N THR A 171 -10.73 -20.03 17.18
CA THR A 171 -10.28 -21.41 17.40
C THR A 171 -10.82 -22.19 16.23
N ILE A 172 -9.95 -22.58 15.31
CA ILE A 172 -10.25 -23.54 14.25
C ILE A 172 -10.48 -24.89 14.95
N SER A 173 -11.69 -25.06 15.48
CA SER A 173 -12.26 -26.39 15.60
C SER A 173 -12.78 -26.72 14.21
N ILE A 174 -12.20 -27.75 13.60
CA ILE A 174 -12.73 -28.37 12.38
C ILE A 174 -14.19 -28.71 12.71
N PRO A 175 -15.19 -28.03 12.14
CA PRO A 175 -16.56 -28.33 12.47
C PRO A 175 -16.85 -29.74 11.93
N PRO A 176 -17.41 -30.65 12.74
CA PRO A 176 -18.10 -31.80 12.19
C PRO A 176 -19.18 -31.29 11.23
N ALA A 177 -19.42 -32.05 10.15
CA ALA A 177 -20.29 -31.76 9.01
C ALA A 177 -21.34 -30.64 9.19
N PRO A 178 -21.53 -29.76 8.19
CA PRO A 178 -22.37 -28.57 8.30
C PRO A 178 -23.79 -28.94 8.71
N THR A 179 -24.13 -28.74 9.98
CA THR A 179 -25.52 -28.71 10.41
C THR A 179 -25.99 -27.28 10.25
N SER A 180 -26.95 -27.07 9.36
CA SER A 180 -27.62 -25.79 9.22
C SER A 180 -28.42 -25.53 10.50
N PHE A 181 -27.83 -24.84 11.48
CA PHE A 181 -28.60 -24.34 12.62
C PHE A 181 -29.40 -23.14 12.11
N ASN A 182 -30.72 -23.30 11.93
CA ASN A 182 -31.68 -22.26 11.52
C ASN A 182 -31.48 -21.62 10.13
N GLY A 183 -30.85 -22.32 9.18
CA GLY A 183 -30.74 -21.84 7.78
C GLY A 183 -29.75 -20.69 7.56
N VAL A 184 -28.94 -20.35 8.56
CA VAL A 184 -27.88 -19.33 8.45
C VAL A 184 -26.55 -20.05 8.21
N CYS A 185 -25.87 -19.75 7.10
CA CYS A 185 -24.52 -20.26 6.87
C CYS A 185 -23.57 -19.66 7.92
N SER A 186 -22.77 -20.48 8.60
CA SER A 186 -21.75 -20.00 9.55
C SER A 186 -20.70 -19.20 8.79
N GLY A 187 -20.85 -17.87 8.73
CA GLY A 187 -20.10 -16.95 7.87
C GLY A 187 -20.97 -15.82 7.27
N ASP A 188 -22.28 -16.05 7.16
CA ASP A 188 -23.27 -15.09 6.65
C ASP A 188 -23.38 -13.86 7.56
N VAL A 189 -23.36 -14.02 8.88
CA VAL A 189 -23.51 -12.89 9.82
C VAL A 189 -22.33 -11.91 9.72
N ALA A 190 -21.10 -12.41 9.65
CA ALA A 190 -19.89 -11.57 9.53
C ALA A 190 -19.87 -10.84 8.18
N TYR A 191 -20.18 -11.56 7.10
CA TYR A 191 -20.23 -11.01 5.75
C TYR A 191 -21.38 -10.01 5.57
N ARG A 192 -22.57 -10.30 6.11
CA ARG A 192 -23.69 -9.35 6.14
C ARG A 192 -23.33 -8.11 6.92
N ASN A 193 -22.71 -8.23 8.09
CA ASN A 193 -22.29 -7.06 8.87
C ASN A 193 -21.27 -6.19 8.11
N MET A 194 -20.37 -6.82 7.35
CA MET A 194 -19.42 -6.12 6.47
C MET A 194 -20.14 -5.42 5.30
N LEU A 195 -21.12 -6.08 4.67
CA LEU A 195 -21.92 -5.52 3.58
C LEU A 195 -22.87 -4.41 4.03
N THR A 196 -23.52 -4.53 5.19
CA THR A 196 -24.40 -3.48 5.73
C THR A 196 -23.60 -2.23 6.11
N ASN A 197 -22.32 -2.39 6.43
CA ASN A 197 -21.40 -1.28 6.71
C ASN A 197 -20.56 -0.88 5.49
N ARG A 198 -21.05 -1.14 4.26
CA ARG A 198 -20.32 -0.88 3.00
C ARG A 198 -19.67 0.50 2.94
N HIS A 199 -20.38 1.56 3.33
CA HIS A 199 -19.88 2.93 3.29
C HIS A 199 -18.68 3.15 4.22
N GLN A 200 -18.64 2.46 5.36
CA GLN A 200 -17.54 2.57 6.31
C GLN A 200 -16.29 1.79 5.87
N PHE A 201 -16.41 0.92 4.87
CA PHE A 201 -15.35 -0.02 4.51
C PHE A 201 -14.83 0.19 3.09
N ILE A 202 -15.71 0.19 2.08
CA ILE A 202 -15.28 0.23 0.66
C ILE A 202 -14.74 1.61 0.27
N GLU A 203 -15.41 2.69 0.68
CA GLU A 203 -15.00 4.05 0.37
C GLU A 203 -13.60 4.39 0.92
N PRO A 204 -13.30 4.16 2.21
CA PRO A 204 -11.96 4.42 2.72
C PRO A 204 -10.93 3.47 2.11
N MET A 205 -11.25 2.19 1.88
CA MET A 205 -10.33 1.28 1.20
C MET A 205 -9.91 1.78 -0.18
N ALA A 206 -10.88 2.16 -1.01
CA ALA A 206 -10.60 2.65 -2.34
C ALA A 206 -9.73 3.90 -2.30
N TYR A 207 -9.99 4.81 -1.35
CA TYR A 207 -9.16 5.99 -1.12
C TYR A 207 -7.71 5.62 -0.75
N TRP A 208 -7.53 4.75 0.25
CA TRP A 208 -6.20 4.33 0.71
C TRP A 208 -5.40 3.59 -0.36
N VAL A 209 -6.05 2.70 -1.11
CA VAL A 209 -5.40 1.95 -2.18
C VAL A 209 -5.09 2.87 -3.37
N ILE A 210 -6.07 3.57 -3.91
CA ILE A 210 -5.86 4.30 -5.17
C ILE A 210 -5.06 5.58 -4.94
N ILE A 211 -5.48 6.42 -4.00
CA ILE A 211 -4.89 7.73 -3.81
C ILE A 211 -3.60 7.59 -3.02
N VAL A 212 -3.65 6.97 -1.84
CA VAL A 212 -2.48 6.95 -0.95
C VAL A 212 -1.39 6.02 -1.48
N SER A 213 -1.72 4.83 -1.98
CA SER A 213 -0.71 3.83 -2.35
C SER A 213 -0.21 3.86 -3.79
N ILE A 214 -0.93 4.49 -4.71
CA ILE A 214 -0.55 4.53 -6.14
C ILE A 214 -0.32 5.96 -6.59
N LEU A 215 -1.31 6.85 -6.43
CA LEU A 215 -1.24 8.20 -6.98
C LEU A 215 -0.13 9.04 -6.33
N LEU A 216 -0.09 9.10 -5.00
CA LEU A 216 0.88 9.91 -4.25
C LEU A 216 2.34 9.47 -4.51
N PRO A 217 2.70 8.17 -4.43
CA PRO A 217 4.05 7.71 -4.75
C PRO A 217 4.49 8.07 -6.17
N VAL A 218 3.59 7.93 -7.15
CA VAL A 218 3.88 8.27 -8.55
C VAL A 218 4.12 9.77 -8.70
N MET A 219 3.30 10.60 -8.07
CA MET A 219 3.48 12.06 -8.10
C MET A 219 4.80 12.48 -7.47
N ASN A 220 5.17 11.91 -6.32
CA ASN A 220 6.45 12.19 -5.67
C ASN A 220 7.63 11.82 -6.55
N LEU A 221 7.57 10.66 -7.19
CA LEU A 221 8.62 10.17 -8.07
C LEU A 221 8.73 11.07 -9.32
N LEU A 222 7.61 11.44 -9.94
CA LEU A 222 7.58 12.34 -11.10
C LEU A 222 8.17 13.71 -10.78
N VAL A 223 7.80 14.31 -9.65
CA VAL A 223 8.35 15.61 -9.24
C VAL A 223 9.85 15.49 -8.94
N THR A 224 10.26 14.43 -8.25
CA THR A 224 11.67 14.18 -7.94
C THR A 224 12.50 13.98 -9.21
N LEU A 225 12.03 13.18 -10.17
CA LEU A 225 12.71 12.97 -11.45
C LEU A 225 12.77 14.25 -12.29
N THR A 226 11.69 15.03 -12.28
CA THR A 226 11.64 16.32 -12.98
C THR A 226 12.68 17.29 -12.39
N PHE A 227 12.78 17.36 -11.06
CA PHE A 227 13.79 18.13 -10.37
C PHE A 227 15.21 17.64 -10.72
N ILE A 228 15.46 16.32 -10.67
CA ILE A 228 16.76 15.74 -11.01
C ILE A 228 17.16 16.13 -12.43
N ARG A 229 16.24 16.03 -13.40
CA ARG A 229 16.52 16.39 -14.80
C ARG A 229 16.86 17.88 -14.93
N TRP A 230 16.07 18.74 -14.29
CA TRP A 230 16.31 20.18 -14.31
C TRP A 230 17.66 20.53 -13.65
N PHE A 231 17.97 19.93 -12.51
CA PHE A 231 19.21 20.18 -11.78
C PHE A 231 20.44 19.60 -12.48
N ALA A 232 20.31 18.46 -13.17
CA ALA A 232 21.37 17.90 -14.01
C ALA A 232 21.74 18.86 -15.15
N SER A 233 20.73 19.39 -15.86
CA SER A 233 20.95 20.41 -16.90
C SER A 233 21.65 21.65 -16.33
N PHE A 234 21.22 22.12 -15.15
CA PHE A 234 21.85 23.25 -14.46
C PHE A 234 23.34 23.02 -14.13
N LEU A 235 23.73 21.77 -13.80
CA LEU A 235 25.12 21.42 -13.52
C LEU A 235 26.01 21.34 -14.79
N GLY A 236 25.45 21.62 -15.97
CA GLY A 236 26.13 21.55 -17.25
C GLY A 236 26.28 20.11 -17.76
N SER A 237 25.48 19.17 -17.26
CA SER A 237 25.30 17.90 -17.93
C SER A 237 24.19 18.05 -18.97
N GLU A 238 24.52 18.70 -20.08
CA GLU A 238 23.74 18.50 -21.30
C GLU A 238 24.09 17.10 -21.78
N ILE A 239 23.31 16.11 -21.34
CA ILE A 239 23.31 14.81 -22.00
C ILE A 239 22.68 15.11 -23.36
N GLU A 240 23.50 15.28 -24.38
CA GLU A 240 23.02 15.25 -25.76
C GLU A 240 22.47 13.84 -25.99
N VAL A 241 21.17 13.66 -25.72
CA VAL A 241 20.44 12.41 -25.98
C VAL A 241 20.61 12.00 -27.46
N SER A 242 20.84 12.99 -28.32
CA SER A 242 21.27 12.88 -29.72
C SER A 242 22.54 12.02 -29.92
N GLN A 243 23.55 12.12 -29.05
CA GLN A 243 24.77 11.32 -29.18
C GLN A 243 24.57 9.88 -28.71
N LEU A 244 23.73 9.66 -27.70
CA LEU A 244 23.38 8.30 -27.27
C LEU A 244 22.54 7.58 -28.35
N ALA A 245 21.67 8.32 -29.05
CA ALA A 245 20.86 7.81 -30.15
C ALA A 245 21.67 7.51 -31.43
N ARG A 246 22.92 7.95 -31.55
CA ARG A 246 23.83 7.60 -32.65
C ARG A 246 24.66 6.34 -32.41
N VAL A 247 24.66 5.82 -31.19
CA VAL A 247 25.45 4.64 -30.79
C VAL A 247 24.62 3.36 -30.80
N VAL A 248 23.29 3.48 -30.93
CA VAL A 248 22.35 2.39 -31.22
C VAL A 248 21.96 2.45 -32.68
#